data_AF-A0A8J6MVQ1-F1
#
_entry.id   AF-A0A8J6MVQ1-F1
#
_cell.length_a   1.000
_cell.length_b   1.000
_cell.length_c   1.000
_cell.angle_alpha   90.00
_cell.angle_beta   90.00
_cell.angle_gamma   90.00
#
_symmetry.space_group_name_H-M   'P 1'
#
loop_
_entity.id
_entity.type
_entity.pdbx_description
1 polymer ?
#
loop_
_entity_poly.entity_id
_entity_poly.type
_entity_poly.pdbx_seq_one_letter_code
_entity_poly.pdbx_strand_id
1 'polypeptide(L)'
;MRTWFKDNRPTHGLSDEHYQLIKEIRLAREQWINAQNHLDWVGSMEEEVDYVIYALTTAEKKYDVLLKRAKQLDWTNISYYIS
;
A
#
# COMPACT_ATOMS: atom_id res chain seq x y z
N MET A 1 40.33 -20.69 -23.27
CA MET A 1 39.38 -21.00 -22.17
C MET A 1 38.86 -19.67 -21.63
N ARG A 2 37.72 -19.16 -22.13
CA ARG A 2 37.12 -17.91 -21.64
C ARG A 2 36.01 -18.27 -20.67
N THR A 3 36.28 -18.16 -19.38
CA THR A 3 35.27 -18.28 -18.34
C THR A 3 34.39 -17.04 -18.39
N TRP A 4 33.18 -17.22 -18.95
CA TRP A 4 32.09 -16.28 -18.78
C TRP A 4 31.69 -16.31 -17.31
N PHE A 5 32.31 -15.46 -16.50
CA PHE A 5 31.76 -15.11 -15.20
C PHE A 5 30.41 -14.47 -15.49
N LYS A 6 29.35 -15.29 -15.47
CA LYS A 6 27.97 -14.82 -15.37
C LYS A 6 27.93 -14.05 -14.07
N ASP A 7 27.91 -12.74 -14.21
CA ASP A 7 27.67 -11.84 -13.13
C ASP A 7 26.29 -12.15 -12.56
N ASN A 8 26.27 -12.93 -11.48
CA ASN A 8 25.09 -13.32 -10.72
C ASN A 8 24.84 -12.30 -9.60
N ARG A 9 25.25 -11.04 -9.77
CA ARG A 9 24.81 -9.96 -8.90
C ARG A 9 23.27 -9.98 -8.94
N PRO A 10 22.59 -10.19 -7.79
CA PRO A 10 21.16 -10.01 -7.76
C PRO A 10 20.90 -8.63 -8.35
N THR A 11 19.98 -8.53 -9.30
CA THR A 11 19.43 -7.24 -9.72
C THR A 11 18.77 -6.68 -8.47
N HIS A 12 19.53 -5.88 -7.73
CA HIS A 12 19.04 -5.23 -6.54
C HIS A 12 17.98 -4.25 -7.07
N GLY A 13 16.77 -4.41 -6.58
CA GLY A 13 15.60 -3.61 -6.89
C GLY A 13 14.66 -3.82 -5.71
N LEU A 14 13.70 -2.92 -5.50
CA LEU A 14 12.58 -3.19 -4.59
C LEU A 14 12.10 -4.62 -4.87
N SER A 15 12.14 -5.51 -3.87
CA SER A 15 11.57 -6.84 -4.10
C SER A 15 10.10 -6.67 -4.49
N ASP A 16 9.60 -7.56 -5.35
CA ASP A 16 8.22 -7.48 -5.84
C ASP A 16 7.21 -7.34 -4.69
N GLU A 17 7.52 -7.93 -3.53
CA GLU A 17 6.74 -7.81 -2.29
C GLU A 17 6.71 -6.36 -1.75
N HIS A 18 7.84 -5.66 -1.68
CA HIS A 18 7.87 -4.28 -1.20
C HIS A 18 7.13 -3.34 -2.15
N TYR A 19 7.30 -3.53 -3.46
CA TYR A 19 6.61 -2.73 -4.46
C TYR A 19 5.09 -2.95 -4.40
N GLN A 20 4.67 -4.20 -4.27
CA GLN A 20 3.25 -4.55 -4.12
C GLN A 20 2.67 -3.99 -2.83
N LEU A 21 3.41 -4.06 -1.71
CA LEU A 21 2.96 -3.48 -0.45
C LEU A 21 2.80 -1.96 -0.53
N ILE A 22 3.75 -1.24 -1.14
CA ILE A 22 3.63 0.21 -1.34
C ILE A 22 2.37 0.55 -2.17
N LYS A 23 2.11 -0.22 -3.24
CA LYS A 23 0.90 -0.05 -4.05
C LYS A 23 -0.37 -0.26 -3.23
N GLU A 24 -0.42 -1.33 -2.44
CA GLU A 24 -1.57 -1.64 -1.60
C GLU A 24 -1.83 -0.56 -0.55
N ILE A 25 -0.76 -0.02 0.07
CA ILE A 25 -0.86 1.09 1.03
C ILE A 25 -1.44 2.33 0.37
N ARG A 26 -0.98 2.69 -0.85
CA ARG A 26 -1.49 3.84 -1.60
C ARG A 26 -2.97 3.67 -1.94
N LEU A 27 -3.35 2.50 -2.46
CA LEU A 27 -4.74 2.20 -2.79
C LEU A 27 -5.65 2.23 -1.57
N ALA A 28 -5.24 1.65 -0.45
CA ALA A 28 -6.03 1.67 0.78
C ALA A 28 -6.22 3.10 1.30
N ARG A 29 -5.19 3.94 1.20
CA ARG A 29 -5.28 5.37 1.56
C ARG A 29 -6.23 6.15 0.65
N GLU A 30 -6.16 5.94 -0.66
CA GLU A 30 -7.09 6.57 -1.62
C GLU A 30 -8.53 6.16 -1.34
N GLN A 31 -8.77 4.87 -1.09
CA GLN A 31 -10.10 4.37 -0.71
C GLN A 31 -10.62 5.02 0.56
N TRP A 32 -9.77 5.20 1.57
CA TRP A 32 -10.13 5.87 2.81
C TRP A 32 -10.50 7.34 2.57
N ILE A 33 -9.69 8.09 1.81
CA ILE A 33 -9.97 9.50 1.46
C ILE A 33 -11.28 9.60 0.67
N ASN A 34 -11.51 8.71 -0.30
CA ASN A 34 -12.73 8.71 -1.10
C ASN A 34 -13.98 8.41 -0.27
N ALA A 35 -13.90 7.45 0.65
CA ALA A 35 -15.00 7.13 1.56
C ALA A 35 -15.28 8.29 2.53
N GLN A 36 -14.25 8.98 3.01
CA GLN A 36 -14.40 10.16 3.85
C GLN A 36 -15.10 11.29 3.10
N ASN A 37 -14.64 11.59 1.88
CA ASN A 37 -15.29 12.57 1.02
C ASN A 37 -16.75 12.17 0.76
N HIS A 38 -17.04 10.90 0.47
CA HIS A 38 -18.40 10.44 0.22
C HIS A 38 -19.30 10.67 1.44
N LEU A 39 -18.81 10.41 2.66
CA LEU A 39 -19.56 10.66 3.90
C LEU A 39 -19.94 12.14 4.05
N ASP A 40 -19.03 13.05 3.69
CA ASP A 40 -19.26 14.48 3.75
C ASP A 40 -20.37 14.95 2.77
N TRP A 41 -20.61 14.19 1.69
CA TRP A 41 -21.64 14.49 0.67
C TRP A 41 -22.96 13.74 0.89
N VAL A 42 -22.97 12.62 1.61
CA VAL A 42 -24.12 11.69 1.71
C VAL A 42 -25.28 12.19 2.61
N GLY A 43 -25.23 13.43 3.06
CA GLY A 43 -26.10 14.04 4.09
C GLY A 43 -27.62 14.10 3.83
N SER A 44 -28.20 13.23 2.99
CA SER A 44 -29.64 13.17 2.72
C SER A 44 -30.23 11.77 2.56
N MET A 45 -29.42 10.70 2.48
CA MET A 45 -29.91 9.31 2.32
C MET A 45 -29.41 8.41 3.45
N GLU A 46 -30.29 8.12 4.41
CA GLU A 46 -30.00 7.32 5.62
C GLU A 46 -29.45 5.92 5.28
N GLU A 47 -29.94 5.31 4.18
CA GLU A 47 -29.49 3.98 3.74
C GLU A 47 -28.07 3.96 3.15
N GLU A 48 -27.58 5.10 2.63
CA GLU A 48 -26.20 5.21 2.12
C GLU A 48 -25.19 5.46 3.24
N VAL A 49 -25.60 6.07 4.35
CA VAL A 49 -24.74 6.38 5.50
C VAL A 49 -24.12 5.11 6.09
N ASP A 50 -24.91 4.06 6.31
CA ASP A 50 -24.41 2.79 6.87
C ASP A 50 -23.37 2.13 5.98
N TYR A 51 -23.61 2.12 4.66
CA TYR A 51 -22.65 1.60 3.69
C TYR A 51 -21.34 2.40 3.69
N VAL A 52 -21.43 3.73 3.72
CA VAL A 52 -20.26 4.61 3.73
C VAL A 52 -19.45 4.44 5.02
N ILE A 53 -20.12 4.34 6.18
CA ILE A 53 -19.44 4.07 7.47
C ILE A 53 -18.73 2.72 7.45
N TYR A 54 -19.38 1.67 6.93
CA TYR A 54 -18.77 0.35 6.76
C TYR A 54 -17.53 0.41 5.86
N ALA A 55 -17.65 1.08 4.71
CA ALA A 55 -16.55 1.23 3.75
C ALA A 55 -15.38 2.00 4.36
N LEU A 56 -15.65 3.10 5.07
CA LEU A 56 -14.66 3.92 5.76
C LEU A 56 -13.89 3.09 6.80
N THR A 57 -14.62 2.40 7.68
CA THR A 57 -14.06 1.58 8.75
C THR A 57 -13.20 0.44 8.19
N THR A 58 -13.64 -0.17 7.09
CA THR A 58 -12.92 -1.26 6.43
C THR A 58 -11.62 -0.76 5.78
N ALA A 59 -11.68 0.39 5.09
CA ALA A 59 -10.52 1.00 4.47
C ALA A 59 -9.47 1.44 5.50
N GLU A 60 -9.90 2.04 6.61
CA GLU A 60 -9.02 2.44 7.71
C GLU A 60 -8.31 1.23 8.35
N LYS A 61 -9.05 0.17 8.70
CA LYS A 61 -8.46 -1.06 9.25
C LYS A 61 -7.47 -1.70 8.29
N LYS A 62 -7.79 -1.74 6.99
CA LYS A 62 -6.89 -2.27 5.97
C LYS A 62 -5.61 -1.45 5.88
N TYR A 63 -5.72 -0.12 5.92
CA TYR A 63 -4.57 0.78 5.92
C TYR A 63 -3.66 0.54 7.14
N ASP A 64 -4.23 0.44 8.35
CA ASP A 64 -3.46 0.17 9.57
C ASP A 64 -2.73 -1.17 9.53
N VAL A 65 -3.38 -2.25 9.06
CA VAL A 65 -2.74 -3.56 8.88
C VAL A 65 -1.57 -3.48 7.89
N LEU A 66 -1.75 -2.79 6.76
CA LEU A 66 -0.70 -2.63 5.76
C LEU A 66 0.49 -1.81 6.29
N LEU A 67 0.23 -0.77 7.09
CA LEU A 67 1.28 -0.01 7.77
C LEU A 67 2.04 -0.85 8.80
N LYS A 68 1.35 -1.70 9.56
CA LYS A 68 1.99 -2.65 10.49
C LYS A 68 2.89 -3.63 9.74
N ARG A 69 2.42 -4.19 8.63
CA ARG A 69 3.22 -5.05 7.76
C ARG A 69 4.42 -4.31 7.19
N ALA A 70 4.25 -3.06 6.77
CA ALA A 70 5.36 -2.25 6.30
C ALA A 70 6.43 -2.07 7.38
N LYS A 71 6.04 -1.73 8.62
CA LYS A 71 7.00 -1.58 9.73
C LYS A 71 7.79 -2.85 10.06
N GLN A 72 7.28 -4.04 9.70
CA GLN A 72 7.94 -5.32 9.96
C GLN A 72 8.89 -5.75 8.83
N LEU A 73 8.80 -5.14 7.65
CA LEU A 73 9.71 -5.41 6.55
C LEU A 73 11.03 -4.67 6.69
N ASP A 74 12.10 -5.27 6.15
CA ASP A 74 13.41 -4.65 6.10
C ASP A 74 13.55 -3.76 4.86
N TRP A 75 13.54 -2.44 5.10
CA TRP A 75 13.63 -1.41 4.05
C TRP A 75 15.08 -1.02 3.70
N THR A 76 16.09 -1.64 4.32
CA THR A 76 17.51 -1.26 4.10
C THR A 76 17.94 -1.39 2.64
N ASN A 77 17.32 -2.29 1.87
CA ASN A 77 17.61 -2.46 0.43
C ASN A 77 16.93 -1.38 -0.45
N ILE A 78 15.99 -0.60 0.09
CA ILE A 78 15.19 0.38 -0.68
C ILE A 78 15.90 1.74 -0.74
N SER A 79 16.70 2.05 0.28
CA SER A 79 17.46 3.31 0.34
C SER A 79 18.48 3.48 -0.79
N TYR A 80 18.85 2.39 -1.48
CA TYR A 80 19.79 2.42 -2.61
C TYR A 80 19.14 2.77 -3.96
N TYR A 81 17.80 2.89 -4.03
CA TYR A 81 17.04 3.15 -5.27
C TYR A 81 16.41 4.54 -5.36
N ILE A 82 16.47 5.34 -4.30
CA ILE A 82 15.85 6.68 -4.21
C ILE A 82 16.91 7.79 -4.15
N SER A 83 18.07 7.57 -4.79
CA SER A 83 19.15 8.57 -4.97
C SER A 83 19.38 8.87 -6.44
#